data_AF-A0A1I4DHG7-F1
#
_entry.id   AF-A0A1I4DHG7-F1
#
_cell.length_a   1.000
_cell.length_b   1.000
_cell.length_c   1.000
_cell.angle_alpha   90.00
_cell.angle_beta   90.00
_cell.angle_gamma   90.00
#
_symmetry.space_group_name_H-M   'P 1'
#
loop_
_entity.id
_entity.type
_entity.pdbx_description
1 polymer ?
#
loop_
_entity_poly.entity_id
_entity_poly.type
_entity_poly.pdbx_seq_one_letter_code
_entity_poly.pdbx_strand_id
1 'polypeptide(L)'
;MKKIYFSLITITILLFTACNNNDVPGNEETKETGTLRATISFGGESVTPNAQATTRAASSTAIPTVSWANVNQIQLFLYKEDGAITFTKTLIPGDATNPEANDGRVFDIPNIPLGDYKLALIANASNSKDNVTTSINGGQTWGTEFNSSNINQATKIGDLLVDLKEKQLPYLPDTLVGFTDRKGYEKPSEIFTVIDVPVSIKGGQTADVKPGALKREISLMRTRFDITTVLDGTPEEVAFYKANREKVDFDTDSSFIVVQCLPKYFSLANGMSAESDTTRILVAATGDKTYMDADPQEGYKSNGDGTPKIIDGLFTRWNDIRIFPNVAGRGESTDITDKEYFIIISAWVDLEEGETYTYADGKRASKPQRVFWWAKINDPFTRNVIREVNLTLKSAGYLEFPDGPTEQGGLTIEIGAPEEWNPIIEDTNMDI
;
A
#
# COMPACT_ATOMS: atom_id res chain seq x y z
N MET A 1 70.26 46.02 29.41
CA MET A 1 69.58 45.49 28.20
C MET A 1 68.73 44.29 28.63
N LYS A 2 67.41 44.47 28.68
CA LYS A 2 66.44 43.49 29.22
C LYS A 2 65.91 42.60 28.08
N LYS A 3 65.71 41.30 28.35
CA LYS A 3 65.02 40.34 27.48
C LYS A 3 63.68 39.93 28.13
N ILE A 4 62.61 40.20 27.38
CA ILE A 4 61.39 39.43 27.05
C ILE A 4 60.87 38.38 28.06
N TYR A 5 59.57 38.45 28.40
CA TYR A 5 58.50 37.47 28.08
C TYR A 5 57.12 38.06 28.43
N PHE A 6 56.20 38.11 27.46
CA PHE A 6 54.76 38.32 27.69
C PHE A 6 54.00 37.24 26.90
N SER A 7 53.17 36.48 27.62
CA SER A 7 52.27 35.45 27.09
C SER A 7 50.98 36.11 26.61
N LEU A 8 50.51 35.78 25.41
CA LEU A 8 49.21 36.19 24.86
C LEU A 8 48.46 34.92 24.46
N ILE A 9 47.37 34.64 25.17
CA ILE A 9 46.38 33.62 24.83
C ILE A 9 45.31 34.32 23.98
N THR A 10 45.16 33.88 22.75
CA THR A 10 44.11 34.33 21.83
C THR A 10 42.90 33.42 22.00
N ILE A 11 41.80 33.94 22.54
CA ILE A 11 40.49 33.26 22.55
C ILE A 11 39.72 33.74 21.31
N THR A 12 39.54 32.87 20.34
CA THR A 12 38.68 33.09 19.17
C THR A 12 37.24 32.76 19.57
N ILE A 13 36.43 33.79 19.82
CA ILE A 13 34.97 33.67 19.98
C ILE A 13 34.37 33.72 18.57
N LEU A 14 33.78 32.60 18.12
CA LEU A 14 32.93 32.54 16.92
C LEU A 14 31.48 32.78 17.36
N LEU A 15 30.97 33.97 17.06
CA LEU A 15 29.56 34.35 17.16
C LEU A 15 28.82 33.82 15.92
N PHE A 16 27.79 33.00 16.11
CA PHE A 16 26.71 32.86 15.13
C PHE A 16 25.44 33.48 15.71
N THR A 17 24.98 34.51 15.00
CA THR A 17 23.74 35.25 15.20
C THR A 17 22.53 34.41 14.85
N ALA A 18 21.62 34.22 15.81
CA ALA A 18 20.22 33.90 15.55
C ALA A 18 19.39 35.15 15.89
N CYS A 19 18.83 35.79 14.87
CA CYS A 19 17.83 36.84 15.06
C CYS A 19 16.45 36.19 15.16
N ASN A 20 15.81 36.29 16.32
CA ASN A 20 14.36 36.42 16.40
C ASN A 20 14.05 37.33 17.60
N ASN A 21 13.57 38.54 17.31
CA ASN A 21 13.12 39.49 18.32
C ASN A 21 11.68 39.15 18.72
N ASN A 22 11.50 38.72 19.97
CA ASN A 22 10.64 39.39 20.94
C ASN A 22 10.82 38.74 22.32
N ASP A 23 11.45 39.49 23.21
CA ASP A 23 11.77 39.14 24.59
C ASP A 23 10.53 38.96 25.48
N VAL A 24 10.48 37.82 26.18
CA VAL A 24 10.14 37.77 27.60
C VAL A 24 11.22 36.90 28.26
N PRO A 25 11.94 37.38 29.30
CA PRO A 25 12.98 36.59 29.96
C PRO A 25 12.34 35.61 30.95
N GLY A 26 11.80 34.52 30.42
CA GLY A 26 11.68 33.26 31.12
C GLY A 26 12.90 32.42 30.78
N ASN A 27 13.56 31.85 31.78
CA ASN A 27 14.68 30.95 31.62
C ASN A 27 14.21 29.72 30.82
N GLU A 28 14.26 29.76 29.48
CA GLU A 28 14.18 28.55 28.68
C GLU A 28 15.45 27.77 29.02
N GLU A 29 15.32 26.81 29.93
CA GLU A 29 16.37 25.83 30.18
C GLU A 29 16.79 25.30 28.82
N THR A 30 18.03 25.61 28.42
CA THR A 30 18.63 25.04 27.22
C THR A 30 18.57 23.53 27.39
N LYS A 31 17.57 22.90 26.77
CA LYS A 31 17.41 21.46 26.83
C LYS A 31 18.65 20.85 26.22
N GLU A 32 19.37 20.06 27.00
CA GLU A 32 20.51 19.34 26.47
C GLU A 32 20.05 18.45 25.31
N THR A 33 20.85 18.42 24.25
CA THR A 33 20.56 17.63 23.05
C THR A 33 21.73 16.76 22.65
N GLY A 34 21.43 15.66 21.96
CA GLY A 34 22.40 14.82 21.28
C GLY A 34 22.09 14.69 19.78
N THR A 35 22.84 13.81 19.12
CA THR A 35 22.69 13.50 17.69
C THR A 35 22.33 12.03 17.51
N LEU A 36 21.42 11.72 16.59
CA LEU A 36 21.13 10.36 16.14
C LEU A 36 21.67 10.19 14.72
N ARG A 37 22.44 9.14 14.48
CA ARG A 37 22.77 8.66 13.15
C ARG A 37 21.97 7.39 12.87
N ALA A 38 21.03 7.46 11.93
CA ALA A 38 20.20 6.31 11.55
C ALA A 38 20.63 5.77 10.18
N THR A 39 20.97 4.48 10.11
CA THR A 39 21.11 3.77 8.82
C THR A 39 19.83 3.00 8.55
N ILE A 40 19.05 3.46 7.57
CA ILE A 40 17.74 2.90 7.21
C ILE A 40 17.91 2.11 5.91
N SER A 41 17.34 0.93 5.82
CA SER A 41 17.41 0.05 4.64
C SER A 41 16.05 -0.55 4.28
N PHE A 42 15.95 -1.09 3.07
CA PHE A 42 14.88 -1.99 2.65
C PHE A 42 15.44 -3.41 2.50
N GLY A 43 14.65 -4.43 2.82
CA GLY A 43 14.93 -5.83 2.48
C GLY A 43 15.69 -6.69 3.51
N GLY A 44 15.43 -8.00 3.46
CA GLY A 44 16.32 -9.06 3.97
C GLY A 44 15.65 -10.23 4.69
N GLU A 45 14.55 -10.02 5.40
CA GLU A 45 13.89 -11.12 6.13
C GLU A 45 12.59 -11.53 5.46
N SER A 46 12.58 -12.77 4.94
CA SER A 46 11.38 -13.55 4.65
C SER A 46 10.39 -13.42 5.80
N VAL A 47 9.19 -12.91 5.52
CA VAL A 47 8.08 -12.98 6.46
C VAL A 47 7.48 -14.35 6.26
N THR A 48 7.66 -15.26 7.21
CA THR A 48 7.11 -16.61 7.12
C THR A 48 5.62 -16.52 6.82
N PRO A 49 5.16 -17.04 5.68
CA PRO A 49 3.73 -17.06 5.38
C PRO A 49 3.03 -17.87 6.47
N ASN A 50 2.07 -17.25 7.17
CA ASN A 50 1.23 -18.04 8.07
C ASN A 50 0.36 -18.96 7.22
N ALA A 51 0.43 -20.26 7.56
CA ALA A 51 -0.06 -21.37 6.78
C ALA A 51 -1.49 -21.16 6.25
N GLN A 52 -1.73 -21.55 4.99
CA GLN A 52 -3.05 -21.58 4.40
C GLN A 52 -3.45 -22.98 3.93
N ALA A 53 -4.74 -23.24 4.08
CA ALA A 53 -5.46 -24.37 3.54
C ALA A 53 -5.49 -24.33 2.00
N THR A 54 -5.30 -25.49 1.37
CA THR A 54 -5.59 -25.79 -0.05
C THR A 54 -5.06 -24.83 -1.13
N THR A 55 -3.84 -24.31 -0.99
CA THR A 55 -3.25 -23.37 -1.99
C THR A 55 -2.51 -24.07 -3.13
N ARG A 56 -2.69 -23.59 -4.37
CA ARG A 56 -1.85 -23.95 -5.54
C ARG A 56 -0.63 -23.03 -5.61
N ALA A 57 0.52 -23.54 -6.06
CA ALA A 57 1.69 -22.70 -6.32
C ALA A 57 1.36 -21.59 -7.33
N ALA A 58 1.96 -20.41 -7.17
CA ALA A 58 1.76 -19.33 -8.13
C ALA A 58 2.33 -19.72 -9.51
N SER A 59 1.69 -19.23 -10.56
CA SER A 59 2.14 -19.46 -11.95
C SER A 59 2.96 -18.28 -12.49
N SER A 60 2.81 -17.08 -11.93
CA SER A 60 3.58 -15.89 -12.32
C SER A 60 4.97 -15.95 -11.70
N THR A 61 5.96 -15.46 -12.43
CA THR A 61 7.32 -15.25 -11.91
C THR A 61 7.61 -13.78 -11.61
N ALA A 62 6.74 -12.85 -12.00
CA ALA A 62 7.03 -11.42 -11.91
C ALA A 62 6.85 -10.88 -10.47
N ILE A 63 7.86 -10.21 -9.94
CA ILE A 63 7.80 -9.56 -8.63
C ILE A 63 8.04 -8.06 -8.84
N PRO A 64 7.11 -7.16 -8.46
CA PRO A 64 7.37 -5.72 -8.56
C PRO A 64 8.61 -5.35 -7.73
N THR A 65 9.53 -4.62 -8.34
CA THR A 65 10.77 -4.18 -7.68
C THR A 65 10.47 -3.14 -6.62
N VAL A 66 11.21 -3.19 -5.51
CA VAL A 66 11.23 -2.11 -4.52
C VAL A 66 12.64 -1.61 -4.31
N SER A 67 12.76 -0.30 -4.45
CA SER A 67 13.98 0.46 -4.25
C SER A 67 13.67 1.78 -3.57
N TRP A 68 14.71 2.56 -3.26
CA TRP A 68 14.55 3.91 -2.74
C TRP A 68 13.82 4.87 -3.70
N ALA A 69 13.73 4.54 -4.99
CA ALA A 69 12.92 5.31 -5.94
C ALA A 69 11.42 5.24 -5.62
N ASN A 70 10.97 4.19 -4.92
CA ASN A 70 9.58 4.04 -4.47
C ASN A 70 9.28 4.81 -3.18
N VAL A 71 10.26 5.52 -2.60
CA VAL A 71 10.16 6.16 -1.28
C VAL A 71 10.15 7.67 -1.42
N ASN A 72 9.01 8.27 -1.13
CA ASN A 72 8.85 9.72 -1.18
C ASN A 72 9.42 10.39 0.07
N GLN A 73 9.14 9.79 1.24
CA GLN A 73 9.62 10.27 2.54
C GLN A 73 9.53 9.18 3.61
N ILE A 74 10.29 9.35 4.68
CA ILE A 74 10.19 8.55 5.91
C ILE A 74 9.89 9.50 7.05
N GLN A 75 8.84 9.21 7.82
CA GLN A 75 8.62 9.88 9.08
C GLN A 75 9.26 9.09 10.22
N LEU A 76 10.14 9.75 10.99
CA LEU A 76 10.77 9.22 12.18
C LEU A 76 10.05 9.72 13.43
N PHE A 77 9.79 8.82 14.38
CA PHE A 77 9.29 9.15 15.72
C PHE A 77 10.22 8.57 16.77
N LEU A 78 10.49 9.34 17.83
CA LEU A 78 11.02 8.85 19.09
C LEU A 78 9.96 8.99 20.16
N TYR A 79 9.66 7.90 20.84
CA TYR A 79 8.61 7.84 21.85
C TYR A 79 9.06 7.11 23.12
N LYS A 80 8.39 7.41 24.23
CA LYS A 80 8.66 6.81 25.54
C LYS A 80 7.92 5.49 25.71
N GLU A 81 8.22 4.76 26.79
CA GLU A 81 7.62 3.46 27.08
C GLU A 81 6.09 3.49 27.15
N ASP A 82 5.50 4.62 27.57
CA ASP A 82 4.05 4.84 27.65
C ASP A 82 3.40 5.21 26.30
N GLY A 83 4.19 5.23 25.22
CA GLY A 83 3.78 5.56 23.87
C GLY A 83 3.87 7.04 23.51
N ALA A 84 4.17 7.94 24.46
CA ALA A 84 4.17 9.38 24.21
C ALA A 84 5.30 9.79 23.26
N ILE A 85 4.96 10.48 22.16
CA ILE A 85 5.93 10.93 21.17
C ILE A 85 6.65 12.17 21.69
N THR A 86 7.97 12.10 21.77
CA THR A 86 8.82 13.19 22.26
C THR A 86 9.53 13.95 21.13
N PHE A 87 9.80 13.26 20.02
CA PHE A 87 10.48 13.86 18.87
C PHE A 87 9.96 13.25 17.58
N THR A 88 9.90 14.06 16.53
CA THR A 88 9.48 13.63 15.21
C THR A 88 10.23 14.40 14.13
N LYS A 89 10.62 13.73 13.03
CA LYS A 89 11.29 14.36 11.89
C LYS A 89 10.97 13.65 10.58
N THR A 90 10.65 14.43 9.56
CA THR A 90 10.57 13.93 8.19
C THR A 90 11.97 13.81 7.60
N LEU A 91 12.27 12.64 7.07
CA LEU A 91 13.51 12.31 6.39
C LEU A 91 13.20 12.15 4.90
N ILE A 92 13.87 12.93 4.06
CA ILE A 92 13.75 12.84 2.60
C ILE A 92 14.92 11.99 2.10
N PRO A 93 14.72 10.93 1.31
CA PRO A 93 15.82 10.07 0.90
C PRO A 93 17.01 10.78 0.24
N GLY A 94 16.77 11.86 -0.50
CA GLY A 94 17.82 12.68 -1.12
C GLY A 94 18.70 13.45 -0.12
N ASP A 95 18.25 13.63 1.13
CA ASP A 95 18.99 14.32 2.19
C ASP A 95 19.92 13.38 2.98
N ALA A 96 19.94 12.09 2.63
CA ALA A 96 20.87 11.14 3.23
C ALA A 96 22.32 11.56 2.94
N THR A 97 23.26 11.20 3.82
CA THR A 97 24.68 11.48 3.60
C THR A 97 25.28 10.63 2.47
N ASN A 98 24.58 9.57 2.07
CA ASN A 98 24.92 8.65 0.98
C ASN A 98 23.68 8.38 0.10
N PRO A 99 23.15 9.40 -0.60
CA PRO A 99 21.85 9.31 -1.27
C PRO A 99 21.81 8.29 -2.42
N GLU A 100 22.97 7.93 -2.98
CA GLU A 100 23.09 6.94 -4.05
C GLU A 100 23.12 5.48 -3.56
N ALA A 101 23.14 5.25 -2.23
CA ALA A 101 23.21 3.89 -1.70
C ALA A 101 21.85 3.17 -1.77
N ASN A 102 21.86 1.95 -2.31
CA ASN A 102 20.68 1.10 -2.45
C ASN A 102 20.36 0.32 -1.16
N ASP A 103 21.38 -0.26 -0.51
CA ASP A 103 21.21 -1.15 0.65
C ASP A 103 21.00 -0.42 1.98
N GLY A 104 21.28 0.88 2.03
CA GLY A 104 21.13 1.63 3.27
C GLY A 104 21.47 3.11 3.15
N ARG A 105 20.52 3.97 3.49
CA ARG A 105 20.70 5.41 3.56
C ARG A 105 20.93 5.87 5.00
N VAL A 106 21.93 6.73 5.17
CA VAL A 106 22.40 7.23 6.45
C VAL A 106 21.90 8.66 6.65
N PHE A 107 21.28 8.90 7.80
CA PHE A 107 20.74 10.21 8.18
C PHE A 107 21.36 10.68 9.49
N ASP A 108 21.98 11.85 9.46
CA ASP A 108 22.46 12.54 10.66
C ASP A 108 21.41 13.54 11.15
N ILE A 109 20.90 13.30 12.36
CA ILE A 109 19.77 14.01 12.94
C ILE A 109 20.23 14.69 14.24
N PRO A 110 20.56 15.99 14.18
CA PRO A 110 20.98 16.74 15.36
C PRO A 110 19.80 17.18 16.22
N ASN A 111 20.11 17.76 17.37
CA ASN A 111 19.17 18.47 18.26
C ASN A 111 18.05 17.59 18.83
N ILE A 112 18.35 16.33 19.14
CA ILE A 112 17.39 15.42 19.77
C ILE A 112 17.47 15.55 21.29
N PRO A 113 16.34 15.72 22.00
CA PRO A 113 16.35 15.78 23.46
C PRO A 113 16.96 14.53 24.11
N LEU A 114 17.77 14.71 25.14
CA LEU A 114 18.41 13.58 25.84
C LEU A 114 17.38 12.60 26.41
N GLY A 115 17.77 11.32 26.48
CA GLY A 115 17.01 10.27 27.15
C GLY A 115 16.94 8.97 26.35
N ASP A 116 16.23 8.02 26.95
CA ASP A 116 15.94 6.73 26.33
C ASP A 116 14.57 6.74 25.64
N TYR A 117 14.52 6.13 24.47
CA TYR A 117 13.37 6.12 23.57
C TYR A 117 13.24 4.77 22.87
N LYS A 118 12.06 4.56 22.31
CA LYS A 118 11.85 3.67 21.17
C LYS A 118 11.72 4.49 19.90
N LEU A 119 12.26 3.97 18.81
CA LEU A 119 12.19 4.55 17.48
C LEU A 119 11.15 3.79 16.65
N ALA A 120 10.32 4.56 15.94
CA ALA A 120 9.46 4.07 14.88
C ALA A 120 9.72 4.86 13.59
N LEU A 121 9.68 4.16 12.46
CA LEU A 121 9.69 4.78 11.14
C LEU A 121 8.46 4.33 10.35
N ILE A 122 7.93 5.24 9.55
CA ILE A 122 6.94 4.94 8.53
C ILE A 122 7.29 5.65 7.23
N ALA A 123 7.40 4.89 6.15
CA ALA A 123 7.63 5.42 4.80
C ALA A 123 6.31 5.61 4.06
N ASN A 124 6.26 6.63 3.18
CA ASN A 124 5.16 6.91 2.25
C ASN A 124 3.77 7.05 2.91
N ALA A 125 3.75 7.64 4.10
CA ALA A 125 2.53 7.96 4.84
C ALA A 125 2.37 9.48 5.03
N SER A 126 2.37 10.23 3.93
CA SER A 126 2.00 11.64 3.89
C SER A 126 0.59 11.84 3.36
N ASN A 127 -0.20 12.68 4.02
CA ASN A 127 -1.53 13.02 3.51
C ASN A 127 -1.47 13.83 2.19
N SER A 128 -0.45 14.66 1.99
CA SER A 128 -0.31 15.56 0.85
C SER A 128 0.42 14.95 -0.34
N LYS A 129 1.42 14.08 -0.09
CA LYS A 129 2.26 13.51 -1.15
C LYS A 129 1.91 12.08 -1.53
N ASP A 130 1.40 11.31 -0.57
CA ASP A 130 1.14 9.89 -0.76
C ASP A 130 -0.34 9.61 -0.93
N ASN A 131 -0.61 8.41 -1.41
CA ASN A 131 -1.96 7.99 -1.74
C ASN A 131 -2.70 7.37 -0.55
N VAL A 132 -2.61 8.07 0.57
CA VAL A 132 -3.20 7.71 1.85
C VAL A 132 -3.69 8.97 2.54
N THR A 133 -4.47 8.80 3.59
CA THR A 133 -4.79 9.83 4.55
C THR A 133 -4.34 9.42 5.94
N THR A 134 -4.04 10.38 6.81
CA THR A 134 -3.41 10.14 8.10
C THR A 134 -4.18 10.81 9.24
N SER A 135 -4.11 10.20 10.42
CA SER A 135 -4.71 10.69 11.66
C SER A 135 -3.72 10.61 12.81
N ILE A 136 -3.72 11.62 13.68
CA ILE A 136 -2.84 11.71 14.87
C ILE A 136 -3.62 11.59 16.19
N ASN A 137 -4.90 11.26 16.12
CA ASN A 137 -5.82 11.25 17.28
C ASN A 137 -6.76 10.04 17.23
N GLY A 138 -6.24 8.88 16.81
CA GLY A 138 -6.99 7.63 16.79
C GLY A 138 -8.19 7.65 15.85
N GLY A 139 -8.10 8.40 14.74
CA GLY A 139 -9.14 8.43 13.71
C GLY A 139 -10.29 9.40 13.97
N GLN A 140 -10.22 10.24 15.02
CA GLN A 140 -11.21 11.30 15.26
C GLN A 140 -11.14 12.38 14.18
N THR A 141 -9.96 12.63 13.62
CA THR A 141 -9.75 13.57 12.53
C THR A 141 -8.77 12.98 11.52
N TRP A 142 -9.16 13.03 10.25
CA TRP A 142 -8.37 12.57 9.11
C TRP A 142 -7.82 13.74 8.31
N GLY A 143 -6.79 13.49 7.49
CA GLY A 143 -6.15 14.52 6.69
C GLY A 143 -5.02 15.27 7.38
N THR A 144 -4.47 14.76 8.48
CA THR A 144 -3.45 15.45 9.29
C THR A 144 -2.06 14.90 9.06
N GLU A 145 -1.12 15.72 8.61
CA GLU A 145 0.28 15.31 8.39
C GLU A 145 0.98 14.87 9.69
N PHE A 146 1.82 13.84 9.58
CA PHE A 146 2.73 13.43 10.64
C PHE A 146 3.96 14.34 10.70
N ASN A 147 3.81 15.57 11.22
CA ASN A 147 4.95 16.49 11.36
C ASN A 147 5.01 17.11 12.76
N SER A 148 6.11 17.80 13.05
CA SER A 148 6.37 18.43 14.34
C SER A 148 5.39 19.54 14.71
N SER A 149 4.68 20.12 13.74
CA SER A 149 3.68 21.16 14.00
C SER A 149 2.36 20.59 14.49
N ASN A 150 2.04 19.35 14.09
CA ASN A 150 0.80 18.68 14.43
C ASN A 150 0.96 17.75 15.66
N ILE A 151 2.11 17.11 15.80
CA ILE A 151 2.39 16.18 16.90
C ILE A 151 2.75 16.97 18.14
N ASN A 152 2.03 16.70 19.23
CA ASN A 152 2.27 17.31 20.53
C ASN A 152 2.56 16.23 21.59
N GLN A 153 2.88 16.65 22.81
CA GLN A 153 3.29 15.75 23.89
C GLN A 153 2.19 14.76 24.34
N ALA A 154 0.92 15.03 24.01
CA ALA A 154 -0.18 14.11 24.30
C ALA A 154 -0.37 13.04 23.20
N THR A 155 0.16 13.26 22.00
CA THR A 155 0.07 12.29 20.89
C THR A 155 0.87 11.05 21.23
N LYS A 156 0.22 9.89 21.16
CA LYS A 156 0.86 8.59 21.33
C LYS A 156 1.11 7.90 20.00
N ILE A 157 2.08 7.00 19.99
CA ILE A 157 2.37 6.15 18.82
C ILE A 157 1.14 5.35 18.36
N GLY A 158 0.27 4.95 19.31
CA GLY A 158 -0.99 4.25 19.03
C GLY A 158 -2.07 5.11 18.38
N ASP A 159 -1.96 6.44 18.47
CA ASP A 159 -2.92 7.37 17.86
C ASP A 159 -2.63 7.61 16.37
N LEU A 160 -1.45 7.19 15.88
CA LEU A 160 -1.02 7.37 14.50
C LEU A 160 -1.64 6.30 13.59
N LEU A 161 -2.63 6.72 12.80
CA LEU A 161 -3.34 5.87 11.86
C LEU A 161 -3.13 6.34 10.41
N VAL A 162 -3.15 5.38 9.49
CA VAL A 162 -3.11 5.57 8.04
C VAL A 162 -4.32 4.88 7.42
N ASP A 163 -5.04 5.57 6.56
CA ASP A 163 -6.19 5.04 5.84
C ASP A 163 -6.12 5.39 4.35
N LEU A 164 -7.01 4.82 3.54
CA LEU A 164 -7.13 5.07 2.12
C LEU A 164 -7.69 6.46 1.85
N LYS A 165 -7.15 7.11 0.81
CA LYS A 165 -7.65 8.41 0.34
C LYS A 165 -8.96 8.19 -0.45
N GLU A 166 -9.96 9.02 -0.19
CA GLU A 166 -11.23 8.98 -0.92
C GLU A 166 -11.01 9.24 -2.42
N LYS A 167 -11.79 8.56 -3.25
CA LYS A 167 -11.80 8.66 -4.70
C LYS A 167 -13.23 8.56 -5.22
N GLN A 168 -13.50 9.24 -6.33
CA GLN A 168 -14.77 9.08 -7.02
C GLN A 168 -14.92 7.65 -7.51
N LEU A 169 -16.09 7.07 -7.26
CA LEU A 169 -16.43 5.76 -7.78
C LEU A 169 -16.53 5.81 -9.31
N PRO A 170 -16.27 4.70 -10.03
CA PRO A 170 -16.55 4.63 -11.46
C PRO A 170 -18.00 5.03 -11.73
N TYR A 171 -18.23 5.77 -12.82
CA TYR A 171 -19.58 6.19 -13.18
C TYR A 171 -20.47 4.96 -13.43
N LEU A 172 -21.53 4.86 -12.63
CA LEU A 172 -22.61 3.90 -12.77
C LEU A 172 -23.87 4.71 -13.10
N PRO A 173 -24.63 4.36 -14.16
CA PRO A 173 -25.87 5.07 -14.48
C PRO A 173 -26.87 5.01 -13.31
N ASP A 174 -27.58 6.12 -13.08
CA ASP A 174 -28.46 6.38 -11.91
C ASP A 174 -29.57 5.35 -11.67
N THR A 175 -29.81 4.43 -12.61
CA THR A 175 -30.79 3.34 -12.50
C THR A 175 -30.33 2.18 -11.61
N LEU A 176 -29.09 2.21 -11.10
CA LEU A 176 -28.52 1.19 -10.23
C LEU A 176 -28.81 1.50 -8.75
N VAL A 177 -29.87 0.88 -8.23
CA VAL A 177 -30.25 0.92 -6.81
C VAL A 177 -29.13 0.31 -5.96
N GLY A 178 -28.81 0.91 -4.80
CA GLY A 178 -27.87 0.32 -3.82
C GLY A 178 -26.46 0.93 -3.78
N PHE A 179 -26.18 1.94 -4.60
CA PHE A 179 -24.84 2.54 -4.70
C PHE A 179 -24.63 3.86 -3.94
N THR A 180 -25.69 4.45 -3.37
CA THR A 180 -25.68 5.83 -2.87
C THR A 180 -24.91 6.04 -1.56
N ASP A 181 -24.79 5.01 -0.73
CA ASP A 181 -24.13 5.12 0.59
C ASP A 181 -22.66 4.64 0.56
N ARG A 182 -22.19 4.20 -0.60
CA ARG A 182 -20.84 3.65 -0.79
C ARG A 182 -19.82 4.75 -1.01
N LYS A 183 -18.61 4.51 -0.53
CA LYS A 183 -17.49 5.43 -0.68
C LYS A 183 -16.36 4.79 -1.48
N GLY A 184 -15.90 5.53 -2.48
CA GLY A 184 -14.75 5.12 -3.28
C GLY A 184 -13.43 5.52 -2.61
N TYR A 185 -12.43 4.68 -2.78
CA TYR A 185 -11.09 4.85 -2.25
C TYR A 185 -10.05 4.50 -3.32
N GLU A 186 -8.93 5.19 -3.29
CA GLU A 186 -7.81 4.94 -4.19
C GLU A 186 -6.88 3.84 -3.62
N LYS A 187 -6.15 3.16 -4.51
CA LYS A 187 -5.11 2.20 -4.11
C LYS A 187 -4.04 2.84 -3.22
N PRO A 188 -3.71 2.28 -2.05
CA PRO A 188 -2.74 2.88 -1.14
C PRO A 188 -1.37 3.00 -1.80
N SER A 189 -0.54 3.94 -1.31
CA SER A 189 0.90 3.89 -1.52
C SER A 189 1.47 2.60 -0.90
N GLU A 190 2.67 2.19 -1.31
CA GLU A 190 3.39 1.20 -0.50
C GLU A 190 3.73 1.82 0.85
N ILE A 191 3.38 1.14 1.94
CA ILE A 191 3.70 1.57 3.30
C ILE A 191 4.77 0.63 3.85
N PHE A 192 5.82 1.19 4.41
CA PHE A 192 6.87 0.41 5.08
C PHE A 192 7.09 0.92 6.49
N THR A 193 7.28 0.02 7.45
CA THR A 193 7.51 0.40 8.85
C THR A 193 8.62 -0.38 9.53
N VAL A 194 9.15 0.24 10.58
CA VAL A 194 9.88 -0.43 11.65
C VAL A 194 9.47 0.24 12.96
N ILE A 195 9.36 -0.52 14.05
CA ILE A 195 8.89 -0.02 15.33
C ILE A 195 9.59 -0.73 16.49
N ASP A 196 9.57 -0.10 17.67
CA ASP A 196 10.09 -0.62 18.94
C ASP A 196 11.63 -0.78 18.97
N VAL A 197 12.35 0.02 18.18
CA VAL A 197 13.82 -0.01 18.15
C VAL A 197 14.37 0.83 19.31
N PRO A 198 15.10 0.25 20.28
CA PRO A 198 15.63 1.01 21.42
C PRO A 198 16.71 2.01 20.98
N VAL A 199 16.64 3.24 21.48
CA VAL A 199 17.59 4.33 21.21
C VAL A 199 17.87 5.13 22.48
N SER A 200 19.14 5.34 22.80
CA SER A 200 19.60 6.18 23.91
C SER A 200 20.36 7.40 23.41
N ILE A 201 19.86 8.61 23.71
CA ILE A 201 20.46 9.88 23.29
C ILE A 201 21.18 10.52 24.48
N LYS A 202 22.49 10.80 24.31
CA LYS A 202 23.36 11.37 25.36
C LYS A 202 24.03 12.66 24.87
N GLY A 203 24.27 13.59 25.79
CA GLY A 203 24.87 14.89 25.49
C GLY A 203 26.27 14.74 24.90
N GLY A 204 26.54 15.48 23.82
CA GLY A 204 27.85 15.48 23.15
C GLY A 204 28.23 14.17 22.44
N GLN A 205 27.30 13.21 22.32
CA GLN A 205 27.52 11.94 21.65
C GLN A 205 26.60 11.77 20.45
N THR A 206 27.06 11.02 19.45
CA THR A 206 26.21 10.51 18.37
C THR A 206 25.76 9.10 18.75
N ALA A 207 24.45 8.89 18.79
CA ALA A 207 23.85 7.57 18.91
C ALA A 207 23.70 6.97 17.51
N ASP A 208 24.45 5.91 17.21
CA ASP A 208 24.30 5.15 15.97
C ASP A 208 23.19 4.11 16.12
N VAL A 209 22.20 4.14 15.24
CA VAL A 209 21.10 3.15 15.20
C VAL A 209 21.00 2.52 13.81
N LYS A 210 20.80 1.20 13.80
CA LYS A 210 20.39 0.43 12.63
C LYS A 210 19.05 -0.22 12.97
N PRO A 211 17.91 0.41 12.62
CA PRO A 211 16.58 -0.05 13.00
C PRO A 211 16.22 -1.46 12.50
N GLY A 212 16.99 -1.99 11.56
CA GLY A 212 16.59 -3.13 10.74
C GLY A 212 15.89 -2.65 9.48
N ALA A 213 15.63 -3.58 8.57
CA ALA A 213 14.99 -3.27 7.30
C ALA A 213 13.53 -2.85 7.51
N LEU A 214 13.11 -1.81 6.79
CA LEU A 214 11.71 -1.42 6.71
C LEU A 214 10.88 -2.57 6.13
N LYS A 215 9.83 -2.98 6.85
CA LYS A 215 8.94 -4.08 6.47
C LYS A 215 7.69 -3.52 5.82
N ARG A 216 7.28 -4.08 4.67
CA ARG A 216 6.08 -3.67 3.95
C ARG A 216 4.82 -4.05 4.73
N GLU A 217 3.84 -3.14 4.79
CA GLU A 217 2.59 -3.31 5.53
C GLU A 217 1.37 -3.59 4.64
N ILE A 218 1.50 -3.40 3.33
CA ILE A 218 0.44 -3.69 2.36
C ILE A 218 0.62 -5.07 1.72
N SER A 219 -0.42 -5.57 1.07
CA SER A 219 -0.40 -6.77 0.22
C SER A 219 -0.56 -6.39 -1.25
N LEU A 220 -0.13 -7.27 -2.16
CA LEU A 220 -0.44 -7.20 -3.57
C LEU A 220 -1.46 -8.28 -3.94
N MET A 221 -2.61 -7.87 -4.46
CA MET A 221 -3.56 -8.74 -5.14
C MET A 221 -3.27 -8.68 -6.64
N ARG A 222 -2.68 -9.76 -7.17
CA ARG A 222 -2.47 -9.93 -8.60
C ARG A 222 -3.68 -10.63 -9.21
N THR A 223 -4.55 -9.86 -9.82
CA THR A 223 -5.68 -10.41 -10.57
C THR A 223 -5.20 -10.90 -11.93
N ARG A 224 -5.60 -12.11 -12.32
CA ARG A 224 -5.38 -12.64 -13.66
C ARG A 224 -6.69 -13.16 -14.21
N PHE A 225 -6.97 -12.89 -15.47
CA PHE A 225 -8.27 -13.13 -16.06
C PHE A 225 -8.18 -14.12 -17.21
N ASP A 226 -8.94 -15.19 -17.09
CA ASP A 226 -9.31 -16.03 -18.21
C ASP A 226 -10.56 -15.44 -18.86
N ILE A 227 -10.30 -14.60 -19.86
CA ILE A 227 -11.34 -13.98 -20.67
C ILE A 227 -11.76 -14.85 -21.88
N THR A 228 -11.40 -16.14 -21.91
CA THR A 228 -11.65 -17.02 -23.08
C THR A 228 -12.48 -18.26 -22.75
N THR A 229 -12.29 -18.87 -21.58
CA THR A 229 -13.01 -20.07 -21.16
C THR A 229 -14.39 -19.72 -20.63
N VAL A 230 -15.36 -20.61 -20.86
CA VAL A 230 -16.71 -20.60 -20.28
C VAL A 230 -16.92 -21.97 -19.66
N LEU A 231 -17.20 -22.04 -18.35
CA LEU A 231 -17.09 -23.28 -17.57
C LEU A 231 -18.42 -23.89 -17.11
N ASP A 232 -19.54 -23.17 -17.15
CA ASP A 232 -20.83 -23.65 -16.61
C ASP A 232 -21.92 -23.76 -17.68
N GLY A 233 -22.75 -24.80 -17.56
CA GLY A 233 -23.97 -25.00 -18.34
C GLY A 233 -23.98 -26.21 -19.28
N THR A 234 -25.12 -26.44 -19.92
CA THR A 234 -25.25 -27.39 -21.04
C THR A 234 -24.43 -26.91 -22.24
N PRO A 235 -24.12 -27.77 -23.23
CA PRO A 235 -23.43 -27.33 -24.44
C PRO A 235 -24.09 -26.12 -25.13
N GLU A 236 -25.41 -26.02 -25.07
CA GLU A 236 -26.19 -24.90 -25.60
C GLU A 236 -25.97 -23.62 -24.79
N GLU A 237 -25.98 -23.71 -23.45
CA GLU A 237 -25.71 -22.58 -22.56
C GLU A 237 -24.27 -22.06 -22.72
N VAL A 238 -23.31 -22.98 -22.81
CA VAL A 238 -21.90 -22.65 -23.06
C VAL A 238 -21.72 -21.96 -24.41
N ALA A 239 -22.34 -22.49 -25.48
CA ALA A 239 -22.30 -21.86 -26.80
C ALA A 239 -22.94 -20.47 -26.79
N PHE A 240 -24.06 -20.32 -26.09
CA PHE A 240 -24.75 -19.05 -25.91
C PHE A 240 -23.88 -18.02 -25.18
N TYR A 241 -23.27 -18.39 -24.04
CA TYR A 241 -22.41 -17.47 -23.29
C TYR A 241 -21.16 -17.08 -24.09
N LYS A 242 -20.55 -18.03 -24.81
CA LYS A 242 -19.41 -17.76 -25.67
C LYS A 242 -19.74 -16.74 -26.76
N ALA A 243 -20.86 -16.92 -27.46
CA ALA A 243 -21.29 -16.01 -28.52
C ALA A 243 -21.63 -14.60 -27.99
N ASN A 244 -22.23 -14.48 -26.81
CA ASN A 244 -22.47 -13.17 -26.20
C ASN A 244 -21.15 -12.50 -25.80
N ARG A 245 -20.21 -13.26 -25.23
CA ARG A 245 -18.93 -12.72 -24.75
C ARG A 245 -18.06 -12.12 -25.87
N GLU A 246 -18.15 -12.63 -27.09
CA GLU A 246 -17.43 -12.06 -28.24
C GLU A 246 -17.81 -10.59 -28.52
N LYS A 247 -18.93 -10.12 -27.96
CA LYS A 247 -19.41 -8.73 -28.01
C LYS A 247 -18.92 -7.87 -26.84
N VAL A 248 -18.14 -8.44 -25.93
CA VAL A 248 -17.63 -7.74 -24.75
C VAL A 248 -16.23 -7.25 -25.03
N ASP A 249 -16.06 -5.94 -24.93
CA ASP A 249 -14.78 -5.27 -25.01
C ASP A 249 -14.26 -4.93 -23.59
N PHE A 250 -13.07 -5.43 -23.29
CA PHE A 250 -12.36 -5.18 -22.03
C PHE A 250 -11.43 -3.96 -22.12
N ASP A 251 -11.13 -3.47 -23.31
CA ASP A 251 -10.12 -2.45 -23.58
C ASP A 251 -10.78 -1.06 -23.78
N THR A 252 -11.72 -0.71 -22.88
CA THR A 252 -12.52 0.53 -22.97
C THR A 252 -12.36 1.44 -21.76
N ASP A 253 -12.63 2.74 -21.94
CA ASP A 253 -12.69 3.72 -20.84
C ASP A 253 -13.74 3.39 -19.77
N SER A 254 -14.70 2.54 -20.11
CA SER A 254 -15.71 2.07 -19.17
C SER A 254 -15.23 0.92 -18.30
N SER A 255 -14.20 0.19 -18.68
CA SER A 255 -13.69 -0.94 -17.90
C SER A 255 -13.25 -0.53 -16.50
N PHE A 256 -13.53 -1.37 -15.51
CA PHE A 256 -13.01 -1.17 -14.15
C PHE A 256 -12.90 -2.47 -13.36
N ILE A 257 -12.06 -2.42 -12.32
CA ILE A 257 -12.00 -3.40 -11.24
C ILE A 257 -12.22 -2.64 -9.93
N VAL A 258 -13.14 -3.13 -9.09
CA VAL A 258 -13.35 -2.62 -7.74
C VAL A 258 -13.37 -3.74 -6.70
N VAL A 259 -12.98 -3.43 -5.47
CA VAL A 259 -12.94 -4.39 -4.35
C VAL A 259 -13.67 -3.80 -3.14
N GLN A 260 -14.61 -4.54 -2.55
CA GLN A 260 -15.35 -4.13 -1.35
C GLN A 260 -14.85 -4.84 -0.09
N CYS A 261 -15.44 -4.50 1.07
CA CYS A 261 -15.12 -5.07 2.39
C CYS A 261 -13.72 -4.67 2.87
N LEU A 262 -13.37 -3.39 2.70
CA LEU A 262 -12.04 -2.91 3.03
C LEU A 262 -11.84 -2.77 4.55
N PRO A 263 -10.65 -3.10 5.06
CA PRO A 263 -10.22 -2.71 6.40
C PRO A 263 -10.28 -1.19 6.57
N LYS A 264 -10.57 -0.73 7.79
CA LYS A 264 -10.75 0.70 8.07
C LYS A 264 -9.47 1.51 8.15
N TYR A 265 -8.35 0.97 8.64
CA TYR A 265 -7.09 1.69 8.79
C TYR A 265 -5.94 0.76 9.18
N PHE A 266 -4.72 1.22 8.95
CA PHE A 266 -3.49 0.70 9.52
C PHE A 266 -3.06 1.59 10.71
N SER A 267 -2.76 0.98 11.85
CA SER A 267 -2.16 1.64 13.02
C SER A 267 -0.65 1.40 13.02
N LEU A 268 0.14 2.45 13.24
CA LEU A 268 1.60 2.29 13.33
C LEU A 268 2.01 1.39 14.51
N ALA A 269 1.31 1.48 15.64
CA ALA A 269 1.56 0.63 16.79
C ALA A 269 1.08 -0.81 16.57
N ASN A 270 -0.18 -0.97 16.12
CA ASN A 270 -0.88 -2.26 16.21
C ASN A 270 -0.99 -3.00 14.87
N GLY A 271 -0.58 -2.42 13.75
CA GLY A 271 -0.82 -3.00 12.43
C GLY A 271 -2.24 -2.76 11.93
N MET A 272 -2.74 -3.66 11.10
CA MET A 272 -4.03 -3.51 10.44
C MET A 272 -5.21 -3.61 11.42
N SER A 273 -6.22 -2.76 11.22
CA SER A 273 -7.46 -2.80 11.99
C SER A 273 -8.18 -4.15 11.86
N ALA A 274 -8.81 -4.59 12.95
CA ALA A 274 -9.71 -5.73 12.93
C ALA A 274 -11.08 -5.40 12.31
N GLU A 275 -11.40 -4.12 12.13
CA GLU A 275 -12.66 -3.66 11.55
C GLU A 275 -12.56 -3.56 10.04
N SER A 276 -13.56 -4.14 9.35
CA SER A 276 -13.81 -3.97 7.92
C SER A 276 -15.17 -3.31 7.69
N ASP A 277 -15.37 -2.75 6.49
CA ASP A 277 -16.60 -2.04 6.13
C ASP A 277 -16.99 -2.37 4.68
N THR A 278 -18.19 -2.93 4.52
CA THR A 278 -18.76 -3.37 3.23
C THR A 278 -19.13 -2.19 2.32
N THR A 279 -19.28 -0.98 2.87
CA THR A 279 -19.60 0.23 2.11
C THR A 279 -18.38 0.91 1.51
N ARG A 280 -17.17 0.49 1.94
CA ARG A 280 -15.90 1.01 1.42
C ARG A 280 -15.48 0.23 0.18
N ILE A 281 -15.21 0.94 -0.90
CA ILE A 281 -14.89 0.37 -2.21
C ILE A 281 -13.57 0.90 -2.71
N LEU A 282 -12.64 0.00 -2.97
CA LEU A 282 -11.36 0.29 -3.58
C LEU A 282 -11.59 0.37 -5.09
N VAL A 283 -11.30 1.52 -5.68
CA VAL A 283 -11.26 1.70 -7.13
C VAL A 283 -9.89 1.24 -7.61
N ALA A 284 -9.77 -0.07 -7.87
CA ALA A 284 -8.49 -0.72 -8.10
C ALA A 284 -7.90 -0.37 -9.49
N ALA A 285 -8.74 -0.37 -10.52
CA ALA A 285 -8.36 0.01 -11.87
C ALA A 285 -9.58 0.53 -12.65
N THR A 286 -9.34 1.46 -13.59
CA THR A 286 -10.35 2.03 -14.48
C THR A 286 -9.71 2.38 -15.81
N GLY A 287 -10.47 2.32 -16.90
CA GLY A 287 -10.02 2.74 -18.23
C GLY A 287 -9.57 1.58 -19.12
N ASP A 288 -9.08 1.91 -20.31
CA ASP A 288 -8.61 0.97 -21.34
C ASP A 288 -7.49 0.03 -20.85
N LYS A 289 -6.66 0.47 -19.89
CA LYS A 289 -5.60 -0.33 -19.28
C LYS A 289 -6.01 -1.09 -18.02
N THR A 290 -7.32 -1.24 -17.78
CA THR A 290 -7.82 -2.03 -16.64
C THR A 290 -7.37 -3.48 -16.71
N TYR A 291 -7.39 -4.09 -17.90
CA TYR A 291 -7.06 -5.49 -18.11
C TYR A 291 -5.83 -5.61 -19.01
N MET A 292 -4.64 -5.47 -18.43
CA MET A 292 -3.37 -5.50 -19.16
C MET A 292 -3.17 -6.84 -19.86
N ASP A 293 -2.70 -6.81 -21.11
CA ASP A 293 -2.59 -7.97 -22.02
C ASP A 293 -1.14 -8.32 -22.41
N ALA A 294 -0.18 -7.62 -21.82
CA ALA A 294 1.24 -7.88 -21.98
C ALA A 294 1.90 -8.05 -20.62
N ASP A 295 2.95 -8.87 -20.57
CA ASP A 295 3.83 -8.97 -19.41
C ASP A 295 4.55 -7.62 -19.17
N PRO A 296 4.90 -7.30 -17.92
CA PRO A 296 5.55 -6.04 -17.61
C PRO A 296 6.97 -5.97 -18.21
N GLN A 297 7.31 -4.79 -18.75
CA GLN A 297 8.64 -4.54 -19.32
C GLN A 297 9.64 -3.94 -18.33
N GLU A 298 9.17 -3.16 -17.35
CA GLU A 298 9.99 -2.43 -16.37
C GLU A 298 9.35 -2.47 -14.99
N GLY A 299 10.17 -2.30 -13.94
CA GLY A 299 9.70 -2.25 -12.55
C GLY A 299 9.35 -3.61 -11.94
N TYR A 300 9.77 -4.70 -12.60
CA TYR A 300 9.60 -6.07 -12.12
C TYR A 300 10.91 -6.84 -12.27
N LYS A 301 11.17 -7.71 -11.31
CA LYS A 301 12.17 -8.77 -11.39
C LYS A 301 11.48 -10.12 -11.56
N SER A 302 12.22 -11.15 -11.92
CA SER A 302 11.71 -12.51 -11.97
C SER A 302 12.07 -13.26 -10.68
N ASN A 303 11.20 -14.15 -10.21
CA ASN A 303 11.45 -15.07 -9.12
C ASN A 303 12.33 -16.26 -9.58
N GLY A 304 13.44 -15.96 -10.26
CA GLY A 304 14.30 -16.91 -10.96
C GLY A 304 15.15 -16.25 -12.06
N ASP A 305 15.78 -17.05 -12.92
CA ASP A 305 16.72 -16.64 -13.98
C ASP A 305 16.06 -16.19 -15.31
N GLY A 306 14.74 -15.95 -15.30
CA GLY A 306 13.96 -15.64 -16.50
C GLY A 306 13.46 -14.19 -16.60
N THR A 307 12.72 -13.90 -17.67
CA THR A 307 11.95 -12.65 -17.81
C THR A 307 10.74 -12.66 -16.86
N PRO A 308 10.39 -11.53 -16.22
CA PRO A 308 9.17 -11.43 -15.42
C PRO A 308 7.94 -11.80 -16.26
N LYS A 309 7.16 -12.79 -15.80
CA LYS A 309 5.96 -13.28 -16.51
C LYS A 309 4.76 -13.30 -15.58
N ILE A 310 3.64 -12.76 -16.04
CA ILE A 310 2.33 -12.75 -15.34
C ILE A 310 1.30 -13.53 -16.12
N ILE A 311 1.26 -13.31 -17.44
CA ILE A 311 0.33 -13.96 -18.36
C ILE A 311 0.80 -15.38 -18.62
N ASP A 312 -0.01 -16.38 -18.30
CA ASP A 312 0.33 -17.77 -18.56
C ASP A 312 -0.92 -18.65 -18.77
N GLY A 313 -0.80 -19.66 -19.63
CA GLY A 313 -1.89 -20.57 -19.96
C GLY A 313 -3.12 -19.84 -20.50
N LEU A 314 -4.26 -20.03 -19.83
CA LEU A 314 -5.56 -19.44 -20.19
C LEU A 314 -5.76 -18.01 -19.66
N PHE A 315 -4.88 -17.56 -18.76
CA PHE A 315 -4.99 -16.25 -18.12
C PHE A 315 -4.25 -15.20 -18.96
N THR A 316 -4.97 -14.58 -19.89
CA THR A 316 -4.41 -13.68 -20.90
C THR A 316 -4.42 -12.22 -20.49
N ARG A 317 -5.16 -11.84 -19.43
CA ARG A 317 -5.18 -10.46 -18.91
C ARG A 317 -4.83 -10.40 -17.44
N TRP A 318 -4.37 -9.25 -16.93
CA TRP A 318 -4.03 -9.10 -15.51
C TRP A 318 -4.10 -7.65 -14.99
N ASN A 319 -4.07 -7.52 -13.65
CA ASN A 319 -3.82 -6.26 -12.96
C ASN A 319 -3.22 -6.48 -11.56
N ASP A 320 -2.28 -5.63 -11.16
CA ASP A 320 -1.66 -5.62 -9.84
C ASP A 320 -2.29 -4.55 -8.94
N ILE A 321 -2.95 -5.00 -7.87
CA ILE A 321 -3.76 -4.17 -6.98
C ILE A 321 -3.10 -4.13 -5.60
N ARG A 322 -2.55 -2.97 -5.24
CA ARG A 322 -2.12 -2.72 -3.86
C ARG A 322 -3.35 -2.65 -2.96
N ILE A 323 -3.34 -3.41 -1.89
CA ILE A 323 -4.47 -3.50 -0.96
C ILE A 323 -3.96 -3.58 0.48
N PHE A 324 -4.77 -3.08 1.42
CA PHE A 324 -4.54 -3.39 2.83
C PHE A 324 -4.70 -4.90 3.06
N PRO A 325 -3.95 -5.51 3.99
CA PRO A 325 -4.27 -6.86 4.48
C PRO A 325 -5.70 -6.94 5.05
N ASN A 326 -6.43 -8.04 4.86
CA ASN A 326 -7.73 -8.26 5.52
C ASN A 326 -7.63 -9.09 6.82
N VAL A 327 -6.40 -9.36 7.26
CA VAL A 327 -6.12 -9.91 8.58
C VAL A 327 -5.74 -8.78 9.53
N ALA A 328 -6.20 -8.87 10.78
CA ALA A 328 -5.85 -7.89 11.81
C ALA A 328 -4.37 -8.02 12.21
N GLY A 329 -3.80 -6.92 12.71
CA GLY A 329 -2.43 -6.91 13.23
C GLY A 329 -1.38 -6.88 12.13
N ARG A 330 -0.25 -7.55 12.36
CA ARG A 330 0.87 -7.67 11.41
C ARG A 330 0.96 -9.07 10.81
N GLY A 331 -0.17 -9.78 10.76
CA GLY A 331 -0.32 -11.08 10.11
C GLY A 331 -0.31 -12.27 11.07
N GLU A 332 -0.48 -12.06 12.37
CA GLU A 332 -0.53 -13.12 13.38
C GLU A 332 -1.80 -13.98 13.28
N SER A 333 -2.85 -13.47 12.63
CA SER A 333 -4.12 -14.15 12.42
C SER A 333 -4.33 -14.50 10.94
N THR A 334 -5.07 -15.58 10.70
CA THR A 334 -5.62 -15.94 9.38
C THR A 334 -7.14 -15.78 9.32
N ASP A 335 -7.76 -15.30 10.41
CA ASP A 335 -9.20 -15.10 10.50
C ASP A 335 -9.66 -13.87 9.70
N ILE A 336 -10.49 -14.15 8.71
CA ILE A 336 -11.09 -13.19 7.80
C ILE A 336 -12.62 -13.25 7.83
N THR A 337 -13.21 -13.85 8.87
CA THR A 337 -14.67 -13.90 9.02
C THR A 337 -15.24 -12.49 8.94
N ASP A 338 -16.17 -12.26 8.00
CA ASP A 338 -16.80 -10.97 7.69
C ASP A 338 -15.83 -9.90 7.14
N LYS A 339 -14.66 -10.34 6.63
CA LYS A 339 -13.58 -9.51 6.05
C LYS A 339 -13.11 -10.05 4.71
N GLU A 340 -13.86 -11.00 4.13
CA GLU A 340 -13.60 -11.53 2.81
C GLU A 340 -13.73 -10.41 1.78
N TYR A 341 -12.71 -10.26 0.94
CA TYR A 341 -12.78 -9.29 -0.14
C TYR A 341 -13.85 -9.69 -1.13
N PHE A 342 -14.52 -8.70 -1.69
CA PHE A 342 -15.52 -8.90 -2.73
C PHE A 342 -15.12 -8.14 -3.97
N ILE A 343 -14.70 -8.86 -5.00
CA ILE A 343 -14.22 -8.27 -6.25
C ILE A 343 -15.35 -8.18 -7.26
N ILE A 344 -15.43 -7.03 -7.93
CA ILE A 344 -16.40 -6.77 -8.99
C ILE A 344 -15.63 -6.20 -10.18
N ILE A 345 -15.88 -6.75 -11.35
CA ILE A 345 -15.24 -6.35 -12.58
C ILE A 345 -16.31 -5.91 -13.59
N SER A 346 -15.97 -4.91 -14.39
CA SER A 346 -16.83 -4.39 -15.44
C SER A 346 -16.08 -4.29 -16.76
N ALA A 347 -16.80 -4.59 -17.84
CA ALA A 347 -16.38 -4.39 -19.21
C ALA A 347 -17.54 -3.74 -20.00
N TRP A 348 -17.32 -3.47 -21.27
CA TRP A 348 -18.29 -2.85 -22.14
C TRP A 348 -18.88 -3.86 -23.11
N VAL A 349 -20.18 -3.88 -23.27
CA VAL A 349 -20.83 -4.60 -24.37
C VAL A 349 -20.90 -3.65 -25.55
N ASP A 350 -20.20 -3.98 -26.62
CA ASP A 350 -20.31 -3.29 -27.89
C ASP A 350 -21.41 -3.95 -28.75
N LEU A 351 -22.28 -3.12 -29.32
CA LEU A 351 -23.44 -3.60 -30.09
C LEU A 351 -23.61 -2.75 -31.34
N GLU A 352 -23.56 -3.42 -32.49
CA GLU A 352 -23.94 -2.81 -33.76
C GLU A 352 -25.47 -2.66 -33.88
N GLU A 353 -25.91 -1.90 -34.89
CA GLU A 353 -27.34 -1.68 -35.12
C GLU A 353 -28.07 -3.01 -35.40
N GLY A 354 -29.15 -3.25 -34.63
CA GLY A 354 -29.95 -4.48 -34.75
C GLY A 354 -29.40 -5.66 -33.95
N GLU A 355 -28.23 -5.53 -33.32
CA GLU A 355 -27.71 -6.54 -32.42
C GLU A 355 -28.36 -6.50 -31.04
N THR A 356 -28.32 -7.66 -30.38
CA THR A 356 -28.70 -7.76 -28.96
C THR A 356 -27.63 -8.52 -28.20
N TYR A 357 -27.56 -8.22 -26.90
CA TYR A 357 -26.81 -8.97 -25.92
C TYR A 357 -27.77 -9.46 -24.84
N THR A 358 -27.64 -10.73 -24.46
CA THR A 358 -28.47 -11.32 -23.41
C THR A 358 -27.59 -11.69 -22.21
N TYR A 359 -27.89 -11.09 -21.07
CA TYR A 359 -27.19 -11.31 -19.81
C TYR A 359 -27.52 -12.68 -19.20
N ALA A 360 -26.76 -13.08 -18.18
CA ALA A 360 -26.95 -14.34 -17.48
C ALA A 360 -28.35 -14.49 -16.83
N ASP A 361 -28.96 -13.39 -16.40
CA ASP A 361 -30.31 -13.34 -15.83
C ASP A 361 -31.42 -13.25 -16.90
N GLY A 362 -31.06 -13.34 -18.19
CA GLY A 362 -31.98 -13.27 -19.33
C GLY A 362 -32.41 -11.86 -19.72
N LYS A 363 -31.96 -10.81 -19.00
CA LYS A 363 -32.17 -9.42 -19.44
C LYS A 363 -31.47 -9.19 -20.78
N ARG A 364 -31.95 -8.20 -21.53
CA ARG A 364 -31.44 -7.88 -22.86
C ARG A 364 -31.01 -6.43 -22.99
N ALA A 365 -29.87 -6.26 -23.63
CA ALA A 365 -29.34 -5.02 -24.11
C ALA A 365 -29.55 -4.92 -25.62
N SER A 366 -30.04 -3.77 -26.09
CA SER A 366 -30.16 -3.42 -27.52
C SER A 366 -29.36 -2.17 -27.88
N LYS A 367 -28.50 -1.73 -26.95
CA LYS A 367 -27.60 -0.58 -27.10
C LYS A 367 -26.32 -0.87 -26.32
N PRO A 368 -25.18 -0.30 -26.73
CA PRO A 368 -23.92 -0.44 -26.00
C PRO A 368 -24.09 -0.03 -24.54
N GLN A 369 -23.63 -0.88 -23.62
CA GLN A 369 -23.75 -0.65 -22.18
C GLN A 369 -22.83 -1.58 -21.38
N ARG A 370 -22.76 -1.36 -20.07
CA ARG A 370 -21.90 -2.13 -19.16
C ARG A 370 -22.39 -3.56 -18.96
N VAL A 371 -21.44 -4.41 -18.59
CA VAL A 371 -21.66 -5.75 -18.04
C VAL A 371 -20.78 -5.93 -16.80
N PHE A 372 -21.29 -6.69 -15.82
CA PHE A 372 -20.65 -6.92 -14.53
C PHE A 372 -20.49 -8.41 -14.21
N TRP A 373 -19.40 -8.74 -13.52
CA TRP A 373 -19.23 -10.01 -12.85
C TRP A 373 -18.61 -9.80 -11.46
N TRP A 374 -18.86 -10.71 -10.52
CA TRP A 374 -18.33 -10.61 -9.16
C TRP A 374 -18.13 -11.97 -8.48
N ALA A 375 -17.32 -11.98 -7.43
CA ALA A 375 -17.18 -13.12 -6.51
C ALA A 375 -16.51 -12.70 -5.19
N LYS A 376 -16.68 -13.52 -4.15
CA LYS A 376 -15.93 -13.42 -2.89
C LYS A 376 -14.55 -14.06 -3.02
N ILE A 377 -13.57 -13.43 -2.39
CA ILE A 377 -12.20 -13.89 -2.23
C ILE A 377 -12.05 -14.37 -0.79
N ASN A 378 -12.11 -15.69 -0.58
CA ASN A 378 -12.24 -16.32 0.74
C ASN A 378 -10.89 -16.69 1.37
N ASP A 379 -9.83 -15.96 1.03
CA ASP A 379 -8.46 -16.25 1.47
C ASP A 379 -7.80 -15.03 2.13
N PRO A 380 -7.05 -15.21 3.24
CA PRO A 380 -6.35 -14.11 3.89
C PRO A 380 -5.23 -13.47 3.06
N PHE A 381 -5.29 -12.15 2.95
CA PHE A 381 -4.22 -11.28 2.50
C PHE A 381 -3.46 -10.79 3.73
N THR A 382 -2.23 -11.26 3.87
CA THR A 382 -1.28 -10.80 4.88
C THR A 382 -0.42 -9.67 4.32
N ARG A 383 0.34 -8.97 5.17
CA ARG A 383 1.30 -7.98 4.67
C ARG A 383 2.44 -8.64 3.88
N ASN A 384 3.06 -7.86 3.00
CA ASN A 384 4.30 -8.22 2.29
C ASN A 384 4.21 -9.47 1.40
N VAL A 385 3.01 -9.84 0.94
CA VAL A 385 2.82 -10.97 0.02
C VAL A 385 2.16 -10.54 -1.28
N ILE A 386 2.50 -11.27 -2.33
CA ILE A 386 1.76 -11.30 -3.59
C ILE A 386 0.81 -12.48 -3.52
N ARG A 387 -0.45 -12.24 -3.86
CA ARG A 387 -1.43 -13.30 -4.06
C ARG A 387 -2.05 -13.21 -5.43
N GLU A 388 -1.95 -14.32 -6.15
CA GLU A 388 -2.62 -14.49 -7.42
C GLU A 388 -4.09 -14.81 -7.19
N VAL A 389 -4.96 -14.02 -7.81
CA VAL A 389 -6.41 -14.20 -7.84
C VAL A 389 -6.78 -14.48 -9.28
N ASN A 390 -6.87 -15.77 -9.60
CA ASN A 390 -7.20 -16.26 -10.94
C ASN A 390 -8.71 -16.25 -11.13
N LEU A 391 -9.17 -15.44 -12.08
CA LEU A 391 -10.57 -15.11 -12.32
C LEU A 391 -10.98 -15.68 -13.68
N THR A 392 -11.89 -16.63 -13.67
CA THR A 392 -12.49 -17.16 -14.91
C THR A 392 -13.93 -16.70 -14.99
N LEU A 393 -14.33 -16.08 -16.11
CA LEU A 393 -15.74 -15.72 -16.31
C LEU A 393 -16.50 -16.98 -16.71
N LYS A 394 -17.61 -17.21 -16.03
CA LYS A 394 -18.44 -18.40 -16.20
C LYS A 394 -19.80 -18.12 -16.86
N SER A 395 -20.15 -16.86 -17.06
CA SER A 395 -21.42 -16.46 -17.66
C SER A 395 -21.27 -15.23 -18.57
N ALA A 396 -22.37 -14.85 -19.26
CA ALA A 396 -22.50 -13.57 -19.96
C ALA A 396 -22.67 -12.36 -19.01
N GLY A 397 -22.32 -12.50 -17.73
CA GLY A 397 -22.38 -11.40 -16.76
C GLY A 397 -23.79 -10.86 -16.55
N TYR A 398 -23.86 -9.73 -15.87
CA TYR A 398 -25.11 -9.13 -15.42
C TYR A 398 -25.17 -7.65 -15.76
N LEU A 399 -26.39 -7.16 -16.00
CA LEU A 399 -26.65 -5.74 -16.24
C LEU A 399 -26.59 -4.91 -14.95
N GLU A 400 -26.95 -5.52 -13.83
CA GLU A 400 -27.02 -4.84 -12.54
C GLU A 400 -25.74 -5.02 -11.75
N PHE A 401 -25.30 -3.91 -11.14
CA PHE A 401 -24.21 -3.90 -10.19
C PHE A 401 -24.66 -4.61 -8.89
N PRO A 402 -23.83 -5.48 -8.28
CA PRO A 402 -24.25 -6.21 -7.09
C PRO A 402 -24.42 -5.29 -5.86
N ASP A 403 -25.55 -5.47 -5.17
CA ASP A 403 -25.93 -4.69 -3.98
C ASP A 403 -25.17 -5.12 -2.69
N GLY A 404 -24.20 -6.03 -2.82
CA GLY A 404 -23.24 -6.32 -1.76
C GLY A 404 -22.53 -7.67 -1.94
N PRO A 405 -21.76 -8.10 -0.92
CA PRO A 405 -21.03 -9.36 -0.95
C PRO A 405 -21.97 -10.57 -1.00
N THR A 406 -22.21 -11.08 -2.19
CA THR A 406 -22.96 -12.33 -2.46
C THR A 406 -21.99 -13.41 -2.93
N GLU A 407 -22.40 -14.68 -2.93
CA GLU A 407 -21.44 -15.79 -3.14
C GLU A 407 -20.72 -15.72 -4.50
N GLN A 408 -21.44 -15.72 -5.64
CA GLN A 408 -20.83 -15.63 -6.97
C GLN A 408 -21.80 -15.02 -8.01
N GLY A 409 -21.28 -14.13 -8.86
CA GLY A 409 -21.97 -13.46 -9.95
C GLY A 409 -21.29 -13.71 -11.29
N GLY A 410 -21.05 -14.98 -11.60
CA GLY A 410 -20.42 -15.38 -12.86
C GLY A 410 -18.89 -15.24 -12.91
N LEU A 411 -18.22 -15.00 -11.78
CA LEU A 411 -16.77 -15.24 -11.63
C LEU A 411 -16.53 -16.48 -10.79
N THR A 412 -15.56 -17.28 -11.21
CA THR A 412 -14.92 -18.27 -10.35
C THR A 412 -13.52 -17.82 -10.02
N ILE A 413 -13.12 -18.04 -8.77
CA ILE A 413 -11.84 -17.64 -8.24
C ILE A 413 -11.04 -18.87 -7.84
N GLU A 414 -9.81 -18.96 -8.33
CA GLU A 414 -8.77 -19.83 -7.79
C GLU A 414 -7.66 -18.95 -7.20
N ILE A 415 -7.28 -19.20 -5.95
CA ILE A 415 -6.33 -18.35 -5.24
C ILE A 415 -5.00 -19.08 -5.11
N GLY A 416 -3.93 -18.41 -5.54
CA GLY A 416 -2.56 -18.89 -5.41
C GLY A 416 -2.05 -18.80 -3.97
N ALA A 417 -1.07 -19.64 -3.67
CA ALA A 417 -0.28 -19.57 -2.44
C ALA A 417 0.33 -18.17 -2.29
N PRO A 418 0.50 -17.68 -1.05
CA PRO A 418 1.15 -16.40 -0.82
C PRO A 418 2.60 -16.50 -1.27
N GLU A 419 3.02 -15.58 -2.11
CA GLU A 419 4.42 -15.43 -2.49
C GLU A 419 5.04 -14.24 -1.76
N GLU A 420 6.31 -14.36 -1.39
CA GLU A 420 7.02 -13.24 -0.82
C GLU A 420 7.17 -12.15 -1.87
N TRP A 421 6.75 -10.93 -1.53
CA TRP A 421 6.99 -9.78 -2.41
C TRP A 421 8.47 -9.36 -2.33
N ASN A 422 9.15 -9.63 -1.21
CA ASN A 422 10.58 -9.32 -1.03
C ASN A 422 11.38 -10.53 -0.52
N PRO A 423 11.61 -11.58 -1.33
CA PRO A 423 12.45 -12.69 -0.88
C PRO A 423 13.92 -12.24 -0.74
N ILE A 424 14.41 -11.42 -1.69
CA ILE A 424 15.72 -10.76 -1.68
C ILE A 424 15.56 -9.46 -2.49
N ILE A 425 15.88 -8.27 -1.96
CA ILE A 425 16.07 -7.10 -2.84
C ILE A 425 17.41 -7.33 -3.51
N GLU A 426 17.40 -7.85 -4.73
CA GLU A 426 18.60 -7.84 -5.54
C GLU A 426 18.86 -6.38 -5.93
N ASP A 427 20.04 -5.91 -5.53
CA ASP A 427 20.62 -4.63 -5.93
C ASP A 427 20.45 -4.47 -7.44
N THR A 428 19.76 -3.42 -7.89
CA THR A 428 19.79 -3.04 -9.30
C THR A 428 21.14 -2.36 -9.58
N ASN A 429 22.20 -3.16 -9.53
CA ASN A 429 23.47 -2.92 -10.21
C ASN A 429 23.69 -4.09 -11.16
N MET A 430 23.11 -3.97 -12.35
CA MET A 430 23.79 -4.48 -13.54
C MET A 430 24.35 -3.26 -14.26
N ASP A 431 25.55 -2.84 -13.84
CA ASP A 431 26.43 -2.10 -14.73
C ASP A 431 26.57 -2.93 -16.03
N ILE A 432 26.17 -2.34 -17.17
CA ILE A 432 26.65 -2.72 -18.51
C ILE A 432 27.37 -1.52 -19.09
#